data_AF-A0A3D1PQP3-F1
#
_entry.id   AF-A0A3D1PQP3-F1
#
_cell.length_a   1.000
_cell.length_b   1.000
_cell.length_c   1.000
_cell.angle_alpha   90.00
_cell.angle_beta   90.00
_cell.angle_gamma   90.00
#
_symmetry.space_group_name_H-M   'P 1'
#
loop_
_entity.id
_entity.type
_entity.pdbx_description
1 polymer ?
#
loop_
_entity_poly.entity_id
_entity_poly.type
_entity_poly.pdbx_seq_one_letter_code
_entity_poly.pdbx_strand_id
1 'polypeptide(L)' 'AQLQDRLLVLCRAEPYTRTTTGTDGAPYTIQSSHRYFGLISYADYLTGTPNYTEVGMLD' A
#
# COMPACT_ATOMS: atom_id res chain seq x y z
N ALA A 1 16.34 -21.97 -4.95
CA ALA A 1 15.01 -21.78 -4.35
C ALA A 1 14.15 -21.07 -5.39
N GLN A 2 13.06 -21.68 -5.84
CA GLN A 2 12.10 -21.00 -6.69
C GLN A 2 11.40 -19.97 -5.79
N LEU A 3 11.54 -18.68 -6.10
CA LEU A 3 10.68 -17.67 -5.51
C LEU A 3 9.24 -18.13 -5.78
N GLN A 4 8.42 -18.23 -4.73
CA GLN A 4 6.99 -18.50 -4.88
C GLN A 4 6.48 -17.60 -6.02
N ASP A 5 5.63 -18.11 -6.93
CA ASP A 5 5.31 -17.49 -8.23
C ASP A 5 4.63 -16.10 -8.15
N ARG A 6 4.59 -15.50 -6.96
CA ARG A 6 3.97 -14.23 -6.64
C ARG A 6 4.91 -13.28 -5.90
N LEU A 7 4.85 -12.02 -6.27
CA LEU A 7 5.58 -10.91 -5.68
C LEU A 7 4.64 -10.09 -4.78
N LEU A 8 5.14 -9.62 -3.65
CA LEU A 8 4.47 -8.63 -2.81
C LEU A 8 4.85 -7.22 -3.31
N VAL A 9 3.85 -6.42 -3.67
CA VAL A 9 4.05 -5.08 -4.23
C VAL A 9 3.08 -4.08 -3.61
N LEU A 10 3.41 -2.79 -3.64
CA LEU A 10 2.44 -1.72 -3.40
C LEU A 10 1.55 -1.59 -4.64
N CYS A 11 0.25 -1.88 -4.52
CA CYS A 11 -0.66 -1.97 -5.67
C CYS A 11 -1.65 -0.81 -5.76
N ARG A 12 -1.95 -0.14 -4.64
CA ARG A 12 -2.90 0.98 -4.58
C ARG A 12 -2.49 1.97 -3.50
N ALA A 13 -2.72 3.24 -3.75
CA ALA A 13 -2.63 4.29 -2.74
C ALA A 13 -3.90 5.14 -2.79
N GLU A 14 -4.50 5.41 -1.64
CA GLU A 14 -5.70 6.24 -1.50
C GLU A 14 -5.41 7.42 -0.59
N PRO A 15 -5.79 8.66 -0.96
CA PRO A 15 -5.66 9.81 -0.08
C PRO A 15 -6.34 9.57 1.26
N TYR A 16 -5.64 9.89 2.35
CA TYR A 16 -6.14 9.74 3.71
C TYR A 16 -5.74 10.97 4.53
N THR A 17 -6.68 11.54 5.26
CA THR A 17 -6.38 12.59 6.24
C THR A 17 -6.42 11.99 7.63
N ARG A 18 -5.33 12.13 8.39
CA ARG A 18 -5.26 11.71 9.79
C ARG A 18 -5.26 12.91 10.71
N THR A 19 -6.03 12.84 11.79
CA THR A 19 -5.91 13.78 12.90
C THR A 19 -4.87 13.26 13.88
N THR A 20 -3.94 14.11 14.29
CA THR A 20 -2.95 13.81 15.33
C THR A 20 -2.85 14.97 16.31
N THR A 21 -2.20 14.74 17.43
CA THR A 21 -1.97 15.76 18.46
C THR A 21 -0.58 16.34 18.29
N GLY A 22 -0.50 17.67 18.27
CA GLY A 22 0.74 18.43 18.27
C GLY A 22 1.52 18.28 19.56
N THR A 23 2.79 18.66 19.53
CA THR A 23 3.65 18.70 20.73
C THR A 23 3.14 19.72 21.77
N ASP A 24 2.33 20.68 21.33
CA ASP A 24 1.61 21.66 22.14
C ASP A 24 0.25 21.14 22.68
N GLY A 25 -0.13 19.91 22.33
CA GLY A 25 -1.41 19.31 22.72
C GLY A 25 -2.59 19.70 21.81
N ALA A 26 -2.41 20.57 20.81
CA ALA A 26 -3.49 20.96 19.91
C ALA A 26 -3.69 19.91 18.80
N PRO A 27 -4.94 19.58 18.41
CA PRO A 27 -5.18 18.69 17.28
C PRO A 27 -4.85 19.39 15.96
N TYR A 28 -4.22 18.65 15.05
CA TYR A 28 -4.03 19.09 13.66
C TYR A 28 -4.20 17.93 12.69
N THR A 29 -4.50 18.26 11.43
CA THR A 29 -4.71 17.29 10.36
C THR A 29 -3.48 17.18 9.47
N ILE A 30 -3.11 15.96 9.11
CA ILE A 30 -2.03 15.67 8.15
C ILE A 30 -2.63 14.99 6.92
N GLN A 31 -2.24 15.47 5.73
CA GLN A 31 -2.53 14.79 4.47
C GLN A 31 -1.54 13.63 4.28
N SER A 32 -2.07 12.45 4.04
CA SER A 32 -1.32 11.20 3.89
C SER A 32 -2.00 10.31 2.85
N SER A 33 -1.61 9.05 2.79
CA SER A 33 -2.22 8.03 1.95
C SER A 33 -2.28 6.69 2.67
N HIS A 34 -3.42 6.01 2.63
CA HIS A 34 -3.45 4.57 2.86
C HIS A 34 -2.76 3.88 1.69
N ARG A 35 -1.82 2.98 1.97
CA ARG A 35 -1.11 2.22 0.93
C ARG A 35 -1.45 0.75 1.08
N TYR A 36 -1.73 0.07 -0.02
CA TYR A 36 -2.18 -1.31 0.00
C TYR A 36 -1.15 -2.21 -0.66
N PHE A 37 -0.90 -3.35 -0.01
CA PHE A 37 -0.10 -4.42 -0.55
C PHE A 37 -0.98 -5.37 -1.35
N GLY A 38 -0.46 -5.79 -2.50
CA GLY A 38 -1.04 -6.83 -3.33
C GLY A 38 -0.02 -7.90 -3.66
N LEU A 39 -0.52 -9.11 -3.90
CA LEU A 39 0.22 -10.18 -4.55
C LEU A 39 -0.05 -10.14 -6.05
N ILE A 40 1.01 -10.21 -6.85
CA ILE A 40 0.96 -10.29 -8.32
C ILE A 40 1.80 -11.47 -8.78
N SER A 41 1.42 -12.16 -9.86
CA SER A 41 2.29 -13.19 -10.42
C SER A 41 3.58 -12.58 -10.99
N TYR A 42 4.67 -13.35 -11.01
CA TYR A 42 5.91 -12.87 -11.64
C TYR A 42 5.71 -12.51 -13.12
N ALA A 43 4.91 -13.28 -13.85
CA ALA A 43 4.60 -13.03 -15.26
C ALA A 43 3.79 -11.74 -15.46
N ASP A 44 2.77 -11.51 -14.62
CA ASP A 44 1.97 -10.28 -14.68
C ASP A 44 2.82 -9.06 -14.33
N TYR A 45 3.74 -9.20 -13.35
CA TYR A 45 4.66 -8.13 -12.98
C TYR A 45 5.57 -7.74 -14.15
N LEU A 46 6.16 -8.71 -14.85
CA LEU A 46 7.02 -8.45 -16.00
C LEU A 46 6.28 -7.84 -17.20
N THR A 47 5.01 -8.19 -17.37
CA THR A 47 4.17 -7.68 -18.46
C THR A 47 3.46 -6.37 -18.11
N GLY A 48 3.54 -5.93 -16.85
CA GLY A 48 2.83 -4.74 -16.36
C GLY A 48 1.32 -4.93 -16.23
N THR A 49 0.84 -6.18 -16.24
CA THR A 49 -0.58 -6.48 -16.12
C THR A 49 -1.03 -6.27 -14.67
N PRO A 50 -2.00 -5.38 -14.38
CA PRO A 50 -2.33 -5.00 -13.01
C PRO A 50 -3.24 -6.00 -12.28
N ASN A 51 -2.95 -7.30 -12.38
CA ASN A 51 -3.72 -8.40 -11.78
C ASN A 51 -3.32 -8.63 -10.31
N TYR A 52 -3.51 -7.60 -9.48
CA TYR A 52 -3.17 -7.65 -8.06
C TYR A 52 -4.29 -8.33 -7.25
N THR A 53 -3.91 -9.17 -6.29
CA THR A 53 -4.79 -9.58 -5.19
C THR A 53 -4.39 -8.80 -3.95
N GLU A 54 -5.23 -7.87 -3.49
CA GLU A 54 -4.96 -7.10 -2.26
C GLU A 54 -4.90 -8.04 -1.04
N VAL A 55 -3.90 -7.86 -0.19
CA VAL A 55 -3.65 -8.71 0.99
C VAL A 55 -3.51 -7.95 2.30
N GLY A 56 -3.41 -6.62 2.25
CA GLY A 56 -3.35 -5.82 3.46
C GLY A 56 -3.06 -4.34 3.19
N MET A 57 -3.27 -3.54 4.23
CA MET A 57 -3.01 -2.11 4.23
C MET A 57 -1.79 -1.81 5.11
N LEU A 58 -0.97 -0.86 4.66
CA LEU A 58 0.15 -0.28 5.38
C LEU A 58 -0.32 1.04 6.00
N ASP A 59 -0.46 1.03 7.34
CA ASP A 59 -0.84 2.18 8.17
C ASP A 59 0.39 3.05 8.52
#